data_AF-A0A4U3FB37-F1
#
_entry.id   AF-A0A4U3FB37-F1
#
_cell.length_a   1.000
_cell.length_b   1.000
_cell.length_c   1.000
_cell.angle_alpha   90.00
_cell.angle_beta   90.00
_cell.angle_gamma   90.00
#
_symmetry.space_group_name_H-M   'P 1'
#
loop_
_entity.id
_entity.type
_entity.pdbx_description
1 polymer ?
#
loop_
_entity_poly.entity_id
_entity_poly.type
_entity_poly.pdbx_seq_one_letter_code
_entity_poly.pdbx_strand_id
1 'polypeptide(L)'
;MRPIPALLFVLLLSGCSVLNSTPQPPPPPAAQAVEISRAQSSNLPRLGSASVTVRGSPDDAERALAAKANAAGARYYQILLVNETVAPGMWYASAIFYGASTGTGGAQ
;
A
#
# COMPACT_ATOMS: atom_id res chain seq x y z
N MET A 1 20.94 43.04 -1.82
CA MET A 1 21.20 41.67 -2.32
C MET A 1 19.88 40.93 -2.31
N ARG A 2 19.39 40.44 -3.45
CA ARG A 2 18.07 39.78 -3.56
C ARG A 2 18.22 38.30 -3.17
N PRO A 3 17.56 37.79 -2.12
CA PRO A 3 17.77 36.43 -1.61
C PRO A 3 17.04 35.33 -2.40
N ILE A 4 16.45 35.66 -3.56
CA ILE A 4 15.66 34.75 -4.40
C ILE A 4 16.40 33.43 -4.74
N PRO A 5 17.68 33.41 -5.16
CA PRO A 5 18.36 32.15 -5.45
C PRO A 5 18.59 31.29 -4.20
N ALA A 6 18.83 31.92 -3.04
CA ALA A 6 18.97 31.18 -1.78
C ALA A 6 17.65 30.54 -1.35
N LEU A 7 16.53 31.22 -1.57
CA LEU A 7 15.20 30.71 -1.22
C LEU A 7 14.78 29.51 -2.09
N LEU A 8 15.10 29.52 -3.38
CA LEU A 8 14.90 28.38 -4.28
C LEU A 8 15.73 27.16 -3.87
N PHE A 9 16.98 27.37 -3.44
CA PHE A 9 17.87 26.29 -3.00
C PHE A 9 17.33 25.59 -1.73
N VAL A 10 16.84 26.37 -0.76
CA VAL A 10 16.23 25.82 0.46
C VAL A 10 14.95 25.03 0.16
N LEU A 11 14.13 25.51 -0.79
CA LEU A 11 12.92 24.80 -1.22
C LEU A 11 13.25 23.44 -1.86
N LEU A 12 14.28 23.38 -2.70
CA LEU A 12 14.74 22.14 -3.36
C LEU A 12 15.29 21.12 -2.35
N LEU A 13 16.01 21.56 -1.31
CA LEU A 13 16.56 20.66 -0.28
C LEU A 13 15.48 20.09 0.67
N SER A 14 14.33 20.77 0.81
CA SER A 14 13.25 20.36 1.73
C SER A 14 12.35 19.26 1.14
N GLY A 15 12.46 18.97 -0.16
CA GLY A 15 11.64 17.97 -0.85
C GLY A 15 12.05 16.51 -0.60
N CYS A 16 13.26 16.25 -0.09
CA CYS A 16 13.80 14.89 0.04
C CYS A 16 13.03 14.01 1.05
N SER A 17 12.31 14.62 2.00
CA SER A 17 11.54 13.87 3.00
C SER A 17 10.31 13.18 2.40
N VAL A 18 9.72 13.73 1.33
CA VAL A 18 8.50 13.17 0.69
C VAL A 18 8.78 11.81 0.04
N LEU A 19 10.02 11.54 -0.39
CA LEU A 19 10.40 10.26 -0.97
C LEU A 19 10.80 9.22 0.07
N ASN A 20 11.11 9.64 1.30
CA ASN A 20 11.48 8.75 2.40
C ASN A 20 10.25 8.46 3.26
N SER A 21 9.53 7.39 2.93
CA SER A 21 8.49 6.87 3.82
C SER A 21 9.17 6.32 5.08
N THR A 22 9.03 7.02 6.20
CA THR A 22 9.46 6.48 7.49
C THR A 22 8.70 5.18 7.75
N PRO A 23 9.39 4.06 8.04
CA PRO A 23 8.71 2.81 8.38
C PRO A 23 7.75 3.03 9.53
N GLN A 24 6.47 2.72 9.31
CA GLN A 24 5.43 2.80 10.34
C GLN A 24 5.03 1.38 10.73
N PRO A 25 4.78 1.08 12.02
CA PRO A 25 4.28 -0.22 12.40
C PRO A 25 2.95 -0.51 11.67
N PRO A 26 2.77 -1.74 11.14
CA PRO A 26 1.48 -2.15 10.61
C PRO A 26 0.41 -2.16 11.71
N PRO A 27 -0.87 -1.94 11.36
CA PRO A 27 -1.96 -2.04 12.32
C PRO A 27 -2.01 -3.45 12.94
N PRO A 28 -2.58 -3.60 14.16
CA PRO A 28 -2.71 -4.90 14.79
C PRO A 28 -3.39 -5.92 13.86
N PRO A 29 -2.86 -7.16 13.77
CA PRO A 29 -3.45 -8.18 12.92
C PRO A 29 -4.93 -8.46 13.28
N ALA A 30 -5.86 -8.30 12.32
CA ALA A 30 -7.28 -8.56 12.51
C ALA A 30 -7.68 -10.00 12.10
N ALA A 31 -8.96 -10.37 12.22
CA ALA A 31 -9.43 -11.66 11.73
C ALA A 31 -9.31 -11.75 10.19
N GLN A 32 -9.67 -10.67 9.49
CA GLN A 32 -9.50 -10.51 8.05
C GLN A 32 -8.19 -9.79 7.71
N ALA A 33 -7.76 -9.94 6.46
CA ALA A 33 -6.67 -9.18 5.88
C ALA A 33 -7.00 -7.68 5.92
N VAL A 34 -6.02 -6.86 6.31
CA VAL A 34 -6.17 -5.41 6.45
C VAL A 34 -5.34 -4.70 5.38
N GLU A 35 -5.90 -3.63 4.81
CA GLU A 35 -5.14 -2.77 3.90
C GLU A 35 -4.05 -2.00 4.64
N ILE A 36 -2.86 -1.96 4.05
CA ILE A 36 -1.72 -1.22 4.59
C ILE A 36 -1.11 -0.32 3.54
N SER A 37 -0.50 0.77 4.02
CA SER A 37 0.32 1.64 3.17
C SER A 37 1.69 1.02 2.90
N ARG A 38 2.41 1.56 1.90
CA ARG A 38 3.80 1.20 1.61
C ARG A 38 4.69 1.29 2.85
N ALA A 39 4.53 2.35 3.66
CA ALA A 39 5.32 2.60 4.86
C ALA A 39 5.17 1.49 5.92
N GLN A 40 4.06 0.76 5.89
CA GLN A 40 3.74 -0.32 6.82
C GLN A 40 4.15 -1.71 6.32
N SER A 41 4.61 -1.80 5.07
CA SER A 41 4.96 -3.08 4.43
C SER A 41 6.40 -3.53 4.65
N SER A 42 7.28 -2.65 5.12
CA SER A 42 8.75 -2.81 5.06
C SER A 42 9.31 -4.08 5.70
N ASN A 43 8.66 -4.61 6.74
CA ASN A 43 9.12 -5.79 7.50
C ASN A 43 8.16 -6.98 7.40
N LEU A 44 7.26 -6.98 6.42
CA LEU A 44 6.27 -8.04 6.28
C LEU A 44 6.70 -9.05 5.19
N PRO A 45 6.55 -10.36 5.45
CA PRO A 45 6.86 -11.37 4.45
C PRO A 45 5.86 -11.28 3.30
N ARG A 46 6.36 -11.06 2.08
CA ARG A 46 5.54 -11.01 0.87
C ARG A 46 5.07 -12.42 0.50
N LEU A 47 3.76 -12.60 0.37
CA LEU A 47 3.13 -13.87 0.00
C LEU A 47 2.88 -13.97 -1.51
N GLY A 48 2.66 -12.85 -2.17
CA GLY A 48 2.36 -12.81 -3.61
C GLY A 48 1.68 -11.51 -4.03
N SER A 49 1.05 -11.55 -5.20
CA SER A 49 0.25 -10.44 -5.72
C SER A 49 -0.93 -10.99 -6.50
N ALA A 50 -2.02 -10.23 -6.56
CA ALA A 50 -3.19 -10.58 -7.34
C ALA A 50 -3.80 -9.32 -7.97
N SER A 51 -4.58 -9.53 -9.02
CA SER A 51 -5.41 -8.52 -9.66
C SER A 51 -6.85 -8.99 -9.81
N VAL A 52 -7.76 -8.04 -10.01
CA VAL A 52 -9.18 -8.26 -10.27
C VAL A 52 -9.64 -7.36 -11.40
N THR A 53 -10.68 -7.79 -12.10
CA THR A 53 -11.42 -6.97 -13.05
C THR A 53 -12.89 -7.24 -12.82
N VAL A 54 -13.65 -6.22 -12.42
CA VAL A 54 -15.05 -6.35 -12.01
C VAL A 54 -15.89 -5.29 -12.69
N ARG A 55 -17.18 -5.58 -12.89
CA ARG A 55 -18.16 -4.57 -13.31
C ARG A 55 -18.74 -3.90 -12.05
N GLY A 56 -18.86 -2.58 -12.05
CA GLY A 56 -19.43 -1.82 -10.94
C GLY A 56 -18.64 -0.55 -10.64
N SER A 57 -18.19 -0.45 -9.40
CA SER A 57 -17.51 0.72 -8.82
C SER A 57 -16.06 0.40 -8.42
N PRO A 58 -15.21 1.41 -8.14
CA PRO A 58 -13.86 1.18 -7.61
C PRO A 58 -13.89 0.35 -6.33
N ASP A 59 -14.83 0.65 -5.42
CA ASP A 59 -15.01 -0.06 -4.15
C ASP A 59 -15.25 -1.57 -4.35
N ASP A 60 -15.97 -1.96 -5.41
CA ASP A 60 -16.22 -3.37 -5.71
C ASP A 60 -14.93 -4.10 -6.08
N ALA A 61 -14.02 -3.42 -6.78
CA ALA A 61 -12.70 -3.95 -7.11
C ALA A 61 -11.83 -4.09 -5.85
N GLU A 62 -11.89 -3.12 -4.94
CA GLU A 62 -11.18 -3.18 -3.66
C GLU A 62 -11.71 -4.31 -2.77
N ARG A 63 -13.03 -4.46 -2.66
CA ARG A 63 -13.67 -5.59 -1.94
C ARG A 63 -13.27 -6.94 -2.54
N ALA A 64 -13.21 -7.05 -3.87
CA ALA A 64 -12.79 -8.27 -4.54
C ALA A 64 -11.31 -8.60 -4.26
N LEU A 65 -10.43 -7.60 -4.16
CA LEU A 65 -9.05 -7.80 -3.73
C LEU A 65 -8.94 -8.23 -2.27
N ALA A 66 -9.69 -7.59 -1.37
CA ALA A 66 -9.73 -7.99 0.04
C ALA A 66 -10.18 -9.44 0.20
N ALA A 67 -11.19 -9.87 -0.55
CA ALA A 67 -11.63 -11.26 -0.57
C ALA A 67 -10.52 -12.22 -1.07
N LYS A 68 -9.78 -11.86 -2.12
CA LYS A 68 -8.63 -12.65 -2.60
C LYS A 68 -7.49 -12.69 -1.57
N ALA A 69 -7.22 -11.59 -0.87
CA ALA A 69 -6.21 -11.53 0.19
C ALA A 69 -6.58 -12.48 1.33
N ASN A 70 -7.83 -12.46 1.77
CA ASN A 70 -8.37 -13.39 2.78
C ASN A 70 -8.24 -14.85 2.33
N ALA A 71 -8.64 -15.16 1.09
CA ALA A 71 -8.56 -16.51 0.54
C ALA A 71 -7.10 -17.01 0.41
N ALA A 72 -6.15 -16.10 0.19
CA ALA A 72 -4.72 -16.39 0.14
C ALA A 72 -4.07 -16.54 1.53
N GLY A 73 -4.82 -16.38 2.62
CA GLY A 73 -4.28 -16.41 3.99
C GLY A 73 -3.40 -15.20 4.33
N ALA A 74 -3.54 -14.09 3.60
CA ALA A 74 -2.81 -12.87 3.88
C ALA A 74 -3.31 -12.23 5.18
N ARG A 75 -2.37 -11.64 5.95
CA ARG A 75 -2.71 -10.80 7.11
C ARG A 75 -2.86 -9.35 6.71
N TYR A 76 -2.14 -8.94 5.66
CA TYR A 76 -2.19 -7.59 5.13
C TYR A 76 -2.16 -7.62 3.61
N TYR A 77 -2.68 -6.57 2.99
CA TYR A 77 -2.53 -6.33 1.57
C TYR A 77 -2.25 -4.85 1.30
N GLN A 78 -1.48 -4.56 0.26
CA GLN A 78 -1.22 -3.21 -0.21
C GLN A 78 -1.79 -3.07 -1.60
N ILE A 79 -2.79 -2.19 -1.77
CA ILE A 79 -3.31 -1.84 -3.09
C ILE A 79 -2.26 -1.01 -3.83
N LEU A 80 -2.00 -1.40 -5.08
CA LEU A 80 -1.06 -0.70 -5.96
C LEU A 80 -1.77 0.20 -6.95
N LEU A 81 -2.94 -0.25 -7.43
CA LEU A 81 -3.71 0.42 -8.47
C LEU A 81 -5.18 0.07 -8.33
N VAL A 82 -6.03 1.08 -8.49
CA VAL A 82 -7.47 0.95 -8.76
C VAL A 82 -7.77 1.92 -9.89
N ASN A 83 -8.26 1.42 -11.02
CA ASN A 83 -8.58 2.27 -12.17
C ASN A 83 -9.71 1.67 -13.00
N GLU A 84 -10.50 2.54 -13.64
CA GLU A 84 -11.45 2.11 -14.66
C GLU A 84 -10.68 1.66 -15.91
N THR A 85 -11.18 0.61 -16.56
CA THR A 85 -10.63 0.12 -17.82
C THR A 85 -11.17 0.94 -19.00
N VAL A 86 -10.76 0.58 -20.22
CA VAL A 86 -11.32 1.18 -21.45
C VAL A 86 -12.81 0.89 -21.63
N ALA A 87 -13.34 -0.17 -20.99
CA ALA A 87 -14.76 -0.48 -20.99
C ALA A 87 -15.43 0.26 -19.82
N PRO A 88 -16.42 1.13 -20.06
CA PRO A 88 -17.10 1.87 -19.00
C PRO A 88 -17.77 0.94 -17.99
N GLY A 89 -17.64 1.28 -16.71
CA GLY A 89 -18.15 0.50 -15.59
C GLY A 89 -17.34 -0.76 -15.28
N MET A 90 -16.21 -1.00 -15.94
CA MET A 90 -15.29 -2.10 -15.63
C MET A 90 -14.06 -1.55 -14.89
N TRP A 91 -13.81 -2.04 -13.69
CA TRP A 91 -12.73 -1.60 -12.81
C TRP A 91 -11.66 -2.68 -12.67
N TYR A 92 -10.41 -2.29 -12.89
CA TYR A 92 -9.23 -3.09 -12.64
C TYR A 92 -8.57 -2.65 -11.33
N ALA A 93 -8.19 -3.61 -10.49
CA ALA A 93 -7.38 -3.33 -9.33
C ALA A 93 -6.29 -4.39 -9.13
N SER A 94 -5.18 -4.02 -8.49
CA SER A 94 -4.09 -4.93 -8.16
C SER A 94 -3.50 -4.65 -6.78
N ALA A 95 -3.04 -5.70 -6.10
CA ALA A 95 -2.44 -5.61 -4.77
C ALA A 95 -1.30 -6.62 -4.56
N ILE A 96 -0.44 -6.31 -3.60
CA ILE A 96 0.55 -7.22 -3.00
C ILE A 96 0.00 -7.75 -1.69
N PHE A 97 0.17 -9.05 -1.43
CA PHE A 97 -0.27 -9.71 -0.21
C PHE A 97 0.92 -10.00 0.71
N TYR A 98 0.68 -9.86 2.02
CA TYR A 98 1.69 -10.00 3.06
C TYR A 98 1.19 -10.88 4.20
N GLY A 99 2.10 -11.66 4.79
CA GLY A 99 1.86 -12.46 5.98
C GLY A 99 2.02 -11.67 7.28
N ALA A 100 1.92 -12.35 8.43
CA ALA A 100 2.27 -11.75 9.72
C ALA A 100 3.76 -11.41 9.75
N SER A 101 4.15 -10.36 10.48
CA SER A 101 5.56 -10.10 10.73
C SER A 101 6.18 -11.33 11.39
N THR A 102 7.19 -11.92 10.76
CA THR A 102 8.03 -12.95 11.38
C THR A 102 9.01 -12.26 12.32
N GLY A 103 8.47 -11.68 13.40
CA GLY A 103 9.27 -11.12 14.46
C GLY A 103 9.88 -12.25 15.26
N THR A 104 11.14 -12.59 14.97
CA THR A 104 12.01 -13.15 16.00
C THR A 104 12.22 -12.06 17.05
N GLY A 105 11.55 -12.20 18.20
CA GLY A 105 11.90 -11.63 19.51
C GLY A 105 12.23 -10.13 19.61
N GLY A 106 11.23 -9.30 19.91
CA GLY A 106 11.43 -7.99 20.54
C GLY A 106 11.36 -8.09 22.06
N ALA A 107 12.34 -8.77 22.66
CA ALA A 107 12.68 -8.66 24.08
C ALA A 107 14.19 -8.43 24.15
N GLN A 108 14.58 -7.18 24.39
CA GLN A 108 15.84 -6.72 24.96
C GLN A 108 15.70 -5.25 25.33
#